data_AF-A0AAN7E236-F1
#
_entry.id   AF-A0AAN7E236-F1
#
_cell.length_a   1.000
_cell.length_b   1.000
_cell.length_c   1.000
_cell.angle_alpha   90.00
_cell.angle_beta   90.00
_cell.angle_gamma   90.00
#
_symmetry.space_group_name_H-M   'P 1'
#
loop_
_entity.id
_entity.type
_entity.pdbx_description
1 polymer ?
#
loop_
_entity_poly.entity_id
_entity_poly.type
_entity_poly.pdbx_seq_one_letter_code
_entity_poly.pdbx_strand_id
1 'polypeptide(L)'
;MSDQSKPMSQRFHEAAPTSQQAVKFLTAVTIGATLLFLSGLTLTGTVIALITATPVLVLFSPILVPAGIVIFLAATGFIFSGGCGVAAITALSWLYNYLTGQHPIGADKLDYARMRIADKARDVKERARDYGQYVQQRGQEVTQG
;
A
#
# COMPACT_ATOMS: atom_id res chain seq x y z
N MET A 1 3.78 54.02 26.99
CA MET A 1 4.10 52.94 27.94
C MET A 1 2.86 52.06 28.02
N SER A 2 2.76 51.04 27.17
CA SER A 2 3.20 49.65 27.44
C SER A 2 2.35 49.03 28.56
N ASP A 3 1.74 47.87 28.45
CA ASP A 3 1.55 46.85 27.42
C ASP A 3 0.54 45.88 28.06
N GLN A 4 0.16 44.82 27.34
CA GLN A 4 -0.25 43.56 27.95
C GLN A 4 -1.73 43.37 28.29
N SER A 5 -2.52 43.42 27.22
CA SER A 5 -3.40 42.30 26.85
C SER A 5 -2.85 40.93 27.31
N LYS A 6 -3.51 40.30 28.28
CA LYS A 6 -3.39 38.87 28.52
C LYS A 6 -4.68 38.19 28.03
N PRO A 7 -4.63 37.43 26.92
CA PRO A 7 -5.81 36.87 26.28
C PRO A 7 -6.34 35.71 27.12
N MET A 8 -7.59 35.81 27.58
CA MET A 8 -8.33 34.64 28.04
C MET A 8 -8.52 33.70 26.85
N SER A 9 -7.75 32.62 26.86
CA SER A 9 -8.09 31.34 26.24
C SER A 9 -9.53 30.96 26.55
N GLN A 10 -10.46 31.26 25.65
CA GLN A 10 -11.66 30.43 25.47
C GLN A 10 -12.37 30.73 24.14
N ARG A 11 -11.61 30.90 23.07
CA ARG A 11 -12.11 30.87 21.68
C ARG A 11 -12.36 29.43 21.19
N PHE A 12 -12.82 28.53 22.06
CA PHE A 12 -13.00 27.12 21.68
C PHE A 12 -14.19 26.44 22.34
N HIS A 13 -15.23 27.15 22.75
CA HIS A 13 -16.52 26.51 23.06
C HIS A 13 -17.65 27.38 22.50
N GLU A 14 -18.57 26.74 21.79
CA GLU A 14 -19.77 27.30 21.14
C GLU A 14 -19.59 28.27 19.96
N ALA A 15 -19.60 27.71 18.74
CA ALA A 15 -20.49 28.14 17.64
C ALA A 15 -20.27 27.31 16.36
N ALA A 16 -20.87 26.12 16.26
CA ALA A 16 -21.27 25.51 14.98
C ALA A 16 -22.09 24.21 15.16
N PRO A 17 -23.37 24.27 15.60
CA PRO A 17 -24.19 23.07 15.80
C PRO A 17 -24.76 22.46 14.51
N THR A 18 -24.28 22.82 13.30
CA THR A 18 -24.85 22.37 12.02
C THR A 18 -23.83 21.66 11.09
N SER A 19 -22.57 22.12 11.07
CA SER A 19 -21.54 21.58 10.16
C SER A 19 -21.07 20.16 10.56
N GLN A 20 -20.83 19.90 11.84
CA GLN A 20 -20.37 18.56 12.28
C GLN A 20 -21.44 17.47 12.12
N GLN A 21 -22.72 17.84 12.17
CA GLN A 21 -23.82 16.90 11.98
C GLN A 21 -23.94 16.52 10.51
N ALA A 22 -23.85 17.50 9.60
CA ALA A 22 -23.81 17.25 8.15
C ALA A 22 -22.64 16.33 7.77
N VAL A 23 -21.44 16.57 8.33
CA VAL A 23 -20.26 15.71 8.08
C VAL A 23 -20.47 14.29 8.60
N LYS A 24 -21.08 14.12 9.79
CA LYS A 24 -21.43 12.79 10.34
C LYS A 24 -22.44 12.05 9.46
N PHE A 25 -23.45 12.74 8.94
CA PHE A 25 -24.42 12.15 8.01
C PHE A 25 -23.78 11.81 6.67
N LEU A 26 -22.92 12.65 6.12
CA LEU A 26 -22.17 12.37 4.89
C LEU A 26 -21.32 11.11 5.02
N THR A 27 -20.60 10.95 6.13
CA THR A 27 -19.80 9.75 6.39
C THR A 27 -20.68 8.51 6.62
N ALA A 28 -21.77 8.64 7.38
CA ALA A 28 -22.72 7.55 7.59
C ALA A 28 -23.42 7.13 6.28
N VAL A 29 -23.74 8.07 5.40
CA VAL A 29 -24.30 7.83 4.07
C VAL A 29 -23.26 7.18 3.17
N THR A 30 -21.99 7.58 3.23
CA THR A 30 -20.92 6.97 2.42
C THR A 30 -20.68 5.51 2.83
N ILE A 31 -20.62 5.25 4.14
CA ILE A 31 -20.50 3.89 4.69
C ILE A 31 -21.78 3.09 4.37
N GLY A 32 -22.95 3.70 4.55
CA GLY A 32 -24.23 3.10 4.23
C GLY A 32 -24.32 2.72 2.75
N ALA A 33 -23.94 3.62 1.84
CA ALA A 33 -23.98 3.41 0.40
C ALA A 33 -22.98 2.33 -0.05
N THR A 34 -21.76 2.32 0.49
CA THR A 34 -20.77 1.28 0.18
C THR A 34 -21.21 -0.09 0.69
N LEU A 35 -21.77 -0.17 1.90
CA LEU A 35 -22.34 -1.40 2.45
C LEU A 35 -23.58 -1.85 1.67
N LEU A 36 -24.47 -0.93 1.27
CA LEU A 36 -25.65 -1.24 0.46
C LEU A 36 -25.25 -1.75 -0.92
N PHE A 37 -24.24 -1.14 -1.52
CA PHE A 37 -23.70 -1.55 -2.81
C PHE A 37 -23.04 -2.94 -2.72
N LEU A 38 -22.21 -3.18 -1.70
CA LEU A 38 -21.59 -4.49 -1.46
C LEU A 38 -22.65 -5.57 -1.18
N SER A 39 -23.65 -5.25 -0.35
CA SER A 39 -24.76 -6.14 -0.01
C SER A 39 -25.61 -6.44 -1.23
N GLY A 40 -25.98 -5.43 -2.02
CA GLY A 40 -26.72 -5.58 -3.26
C GLY A 40 -25.96 -6.40 -4.30
N LEU A 41 -24.66 -6.18 -4.45
CA LEU A 41 -23.81 -6.95 -5.36
C LEU A 41 -23.68 -8.41 -4.90
N THR A 42 -23.47 -8.64 -3.62
CA THR A 42 -23.40 -9.99 -3.03
C THR A 42 -24.73 -10.71 -3.15
N LEU A 43 -25.84 -10.04 -2.85
CA LEU A 43 -27.18 -10.61 -2.94
C LEU A 43 -27.56 -10.91 -4.38
N THR A 44 -27.34 -9.97 -5.31
CA THR A 44 -27.61 -10.18 -6.74
C THR A 44 -26.72 -11.30 -7.29
N GLY A 45 -25.43 -11.32 -6.93
CA GLY A 45 -24.52 -12.40 -7.28
C GLY A 45 -24.99 -13.75 -6.73
N THR A 46 -25.44 -13.80 -5.47
CA THR A 46 -25.94 -15.03 -4.83
C THR A 46 -27.26 -15.50 -5.43
N VAL A 47 -28.18 -14.58 -5.76
CA VAL A 47 -29.48 -14.90 -6.39
C VAL A 47 -29.27 -15.41 -7.81
N ILE A 48 -28.44 -14.75 -8.62
CA ILE A 48 -28.10 -15.23 -9.97
C ILE A 48 -27.38 -16.59 -9.88
N ALA A 49 -26.45 -16.74 -8.91
CA ALA A 49 -25.78 -18.00 -8.66
C ALA A 49 -26.76 -19.11 -8.23
N LEU A 50 -27.76 -18.84 -7.39
CA LEU A 50 -28.78 -19.82 -6.97
C LEU A 50 -29.73 -20.19 -8.11
N ILE A 51 -30.20 -19.20 -8.89
CA ILE A 51 -31.08 -19.41 -10.05
C ILE A 51 -30.37 -20.22 -11.13
N THR A 52 -29.06 -20.02 -11.29
CA THR A 52 -28.24 -20.77 -12.25
C THR A 52 -27.78 -22.10 -11.66
N ALA A 53 -27.48 -22.18 -10.37
CA ALA A 53 -27.05 -23.40 -9.68
C ALA A 53 -28.19 -24.43 -9.59
N THR A 54 -29.44 -24.00 -9.40
CA THR A 54 -30.57 -24.94 -9.27
C THR A 54 -30.79 -25.83 -10.51
N PRO A 55 -30.74 -25.31 -11.77
CA PRO A 55 -30.77 -26.15 -12.97
C PRO A 55 -29.41 -26.77 -13.32
N VAL A 56 -28.28 -26.15 -12.98
CA VAL A 56 -26.92 -26.61 -13.37
C VAL A 56 -26.34 -27.68 -12.45
N LEU A 57 -26.62 -27.65 -11.15
CA LEU A 57 -26.23 -28.70 -10.18
C LEU A 57 -26.89 -30.04 -10.49
N VAL A 58 -28.05 -30.02 -11.15
CA VAL A 58 -28.81 -31.21 -11.57
C VAL A 58 -28.29 -31.80 -12.89
N LEU A 59 -27.56 -31.03 -13.71
CA LEU A 59 -27.16 -31.44 -15.07
C LEU A 59 -25.64 -31.53 -15.34
N PHE A 60 -24.78 -30.83 -14.59
CA PHE A 60 -23.37 -30.62 -15.01
C PHE A 60 -22.31 -30.75 -13.90
N SER A 61 -22.41 -31.79 -13.06
CA SER A 61 -21.34 -32.22 -12.15
C SER A 61 -19.91 -32.23 -12.76
N PRO A 62 -19.69 -32.44 -14.09
CA PRO A 62 -18.35 -32.38 -14.70
C PRO A 62 -17.92 -31.03 -15.33
N ILE A 63 -18.84 -30.11 -15.66
CA ILE A 63 -18.52 -28.87 -16.42
C ILE A 63 -18.34 -27.62 -15.54
N LEU A 64 -18.86 -27.66 -14.31
CA LEU A 64 -18.90 -26.50 -13.42
C LEU A 64 -17.56 -26.24 -12.73
N VAL A 65 -16.76 -27.30 -12.53
CA VAL A 65 -15.38 -27.19 -12.03
C VAL A 65 -14.52 -26.28 -12.94
N PRO A 66 -14.50 -26.47 -14.28
CA PRO A 66 -13.84 -25.54 -15.21
C PRO A 66 -14.31 -24.09 -15.12
N ALA A 67 -15.63 -23.84 -15.07
CA ALA A 67 -16.18 -22.47 -15.06
C ALA A 67 -15.84 -21.71 -13.75
N GLY A 68 -15.88 -22.40 -12.61
CA GLY A 68 -15.46 -21.84 -11.33
C GLY A 68 -13.98 -21.42 -11.33
N ILE A 69 -13.11 -22.23 -11.96
CA ILE A 69 -11.68 -21.91 -12.12
C ILE A 69 -11.51 -20.61 -12.92
N VAL A 70 -12.25 -20.43 -14.02
CA VAL A 70 -12.17 -19.20 -14.83
C VAL A 70 -12.59 -17.97 -14.04
N ILE A 71 -13.65 -18.05 -13.24
CA ILE A 71 -14.10 -16.92 -12.40
C ILE A 71 -13.08 -16.63 -11.29
N PHE A 72 -12.51 -17.67 -10.67
CA PHE A 72 -11.47 -17.51 -9.66
C PHE A 72 -10.19 -16.90 -10.25
N LEU A 73 -9.79 -17.33 -11.46
CA LEU A 73 -8.67 -16.72 -12.20
C LEU A 73 -8.98 -15.29 -12.62
N ALA A 74 -10.21 -14.99 -13.06
CA ALA A 74 -10.62 -13.63 -13.43
C ALA A 74 -10.59 -12.72 -12.21
N ALA A 75 -11.13 -13.15 -11.06
CA ALA A 75 -11.09 -12.41 -9.81
C ALA A 75 -9.65 -12.21 -9.32
N THR A 76 -8.83 -13.27 -9.33
CA THR A 76 -7.41 -13.20 -8.93
C THR A 76 -6.62 -12.27 -9.87
N GLY A 77 -6.84 -12.38 -11.18
CA GLY A 77 -6.24 -11.50 -12.18
C GLY A 77 -6.69 -10.05 -12.05
N PHE A 78 -7.94 -9.81 -11.67
CA PHE A 78 -8.46 -8.47 -11.42
C PHE A 78 -7.91 -7.88 -10.12
N ILE A 79 -7.71 -8.68 -9.07
CA ILE A 79 -7.00 -8.24 -7.85
C ILE A 79 -5.54 -7.92 -8.16
N PHE A 80 -4.89 -8.74 -8.99
CA PHE A 80 -3.51 -8.50 -9.43
C PHE A 80 -3.39 -7.21 -10.27
N SER A 81 -4.31 -7.01 -11.21
CA SER A 81 -4.39 -5.77 -12.00
C SER A 81 -4.79 -4.56 -11.16
N GLY A 82 -5.67 -4.74 -10.17
CA GLY A 82 -6.08 -3.71 -9.23
C GLY A 82 -4.92 -3.23 -8.35
N GLY A 83 -4.10 -4.17 -7.85
CA GLY A 83 -2.86 -3.87 -7.14
C GLY A 83 -1.86 -3.11 -8.01
N CYS A 84 -1.76 -3.47 -9.30
CA CYS A 84 -0.90 -2.78 -10.26
C CYS A 84 -1.39 -1.35 -10.55
N GLY A 85 -2.70 -1.12 -10.62
CA GLY A 85 -3.29 0.21 -10.80
C GLY A 85 -2.98 1.14 -9.61
N VAL A 86 -3.14 0.65 -8.39
CA VAL A 86 -2.80 1.41 -7.17
C VAL A 86 -1.29 1.70 -7.10
N ALA A 87 -0.45 0.73 -7.48
CA ALA A 87 0.99 0.92 -7.55
C ALA A 87 1.39 1.99 -8.60
N ALA A 88 0.77 1.96 -9.78
CA ALA A 88 1.01 2.95 -10.83
C ALA A 88 0.59 4.36 -10.38
N ILE A 89 -0.59 4.51 -9.76
CA ILE A 89 -1.05 5.79 -9.20
C ILE A 89 -0.09 6.26 -8.11
N THR A 90 0.39 5.36 -7.24
CA THR A 90 1.34 5.70 -6.18
C THR A 90 2.68 6.17 -6.75
N ALA A 91 3.20 5.50 -7.78
CA ALA A 91 4.44 5.90 -8.46
C ALA A 91 4.28 7.26 -9.18
N LEU A 92 3.14 7.49 -9.85
CA LEU A 92 2.81 8.76 -10.48
C LEU A 92 2.67 9.88 -9.46
N SER A 93 1.98 9.64 -8.34
CA SER A 93 1.88 10.60 -7.23
C SER A 93 3.24 10.90 -6.60
N TRP A 94 4.12 9.90 -6.46
CA TRP A 94 5.48 10.08 -5.95
C TRP A 94 6.31 10.95 -6.90
N LEU A 95 6.25 10.68 -8.21
CA LEU A 95 6.96 11.44 -9.24
C LEU A 95 6.43 12.88 -9.37
N TYR A 96 5.11 13.05 -9.33
CA TYR A 96 4.48 14.37 -9.39
C TYR A 96 4.86 15.21 -8.16
N ASN A 97 4.80 14.64 -6.96
CA ASN A 97 5.16 15.32 -5.72
C ASN A 97 6.65 15.71 -5.70
N TYR A 98 7.52 14.83 -6.21
CA TYR A 98 8.95 15.10 -6.38
C TYR A 98 9.20 16.28 -7.33
N LEU A 99 8.53 16.34 -8.48
CA LEU A 99 8.63 17.46 -9.43
C LEU A 99 8.06 18.77 -8.86
N THR A 100 7.02 18.68 -8.02
CA THR A 100 6.44 19.84 -7.31
C THR A 100 7.31 20.29 -6.11
N GLY A 101 8.43 19.60 -5.83
CA GLY A 101 9.36 19.98 -4.75
C GLY A 101 8.86 19.64 -3.35
N GLN A 102 7.72 18.95 -3.24
CA GLN A 102 7.26 18.34 -2.01
C GLN A 102 8.01 17.00 -1.90
N HIS A 103 8.98 16.94 -1.00
CA HIS A 103 9.73 15.70 -0.76
C HIS A 103 8.74 14.62 -0.27
N PRO A 104 8.51 13.52 -1.03
CA PRO A 104 7.44 12.59 -0.73
C PRO A 104 7.69 11.85 0.59
N ILE A 105 6.62 11.74 1.39
CA ILE A 105 6.57 11.04 2.69
C ILE A 105 6.92 9.55 2.45
N GLY A 106 8.20 9.20 2.59
CA GLY A 106 8.70 7.85 2.30
C GLY A 106 10.12 7.79 1.75
N ALA A 107 10.63 8.89 1.16
CA ALA A 107 12.03 9.00 0.77
C ALA A 107 12.95 8.83 1.99
N ASP A 108 12.57 9.36 3.16
CA ASP A 108 13.29 9.13 4.43
C ASP A 108 13.43 7.65 4.79
N LYS A 109 12.43 6.82 4.49
CA LYS A 109 12.50 5.38 4.78
C LYS A 109 13.45 4.67 3.81
N LEU A 110 13.46 5.10 2.54
CA LEU A 110 14.37 4.58 1.53
C LEU A 110 15.81 5.01 1.80
N ASP A 111 16.04 6.27 2.18
CA ASP A 111 17.36 6.79 2.54
C ASP A 111 17.88 6.16 3.84
N TYR A 112 17.03 5.95 4.84
CA TYR A 112 17.40 5.21 6.04
C TYR A 112 17.81 3.76 5.71
N ALA A 113 17.07 3.08 4.83
CA ALA A 113 17.42 1.74 4.38
C ALA A 113 18.73 1.74 3.56
N ARG A 114 18.90 2.71 2.65
CA ARG A 114 20.09 2.84 1.80
C ARG A 114 21.33 3.15 2.62
N MET A 115 21.22 4.02 3.62
CA MET A 115 22.31 4.35 4.54
C MET A 115 22.70 3.11 5.37
N ARG A 116 21.72 2.37 5.89
CA ARG A 116 21.98 1.12 6.64
C ARG A 116 22.62 0.03 5.78
N ILE A 117 22.24 -0.06 4.50
CA ILE A 117 22.84 -1.00 3.54
C ILE A 117 24.26 -0.55 3.17
N ALA A 118 24.47 0.74 2.93
CA ALA A 118 25.78 1.30 2.61
C ALA A 118 26.80 1.13 3.75
N ASP A 119 26.34 1.27 4.99
CA ASP A 119 27.14 1.07 6.20
C ASP A 119 27.62 -0.40 6.32
N LYS A 120 26.70 -1.36 6.12
CA LYS A 120 27.07 -2.79 6.08
C LYS A 120 27.97 -3.14 4.89
N ALA A 121 27.76 -2.51 3.74
CA ALA A 121 28.60 -2.73 2.57
C ALA A 121 30.03 -2.21 2.78
N ARG A 122 30.22 -1.12 3.54
CA ARG A 122 31.55 -0.62 3.93
C ARG A 122 32.29 -1.63 4.79
N ASP A 123 31.64 -2.17 5.83
CA ASP A 123 32.25 -3.14 6.76
C ASP A 123 32.71 -4.42 6.03
N VAL A 124 31.86 -4.96 5.14
CA VAL A 124 32.20 -6.13 4.33
C VAL A 124 33.34 -5.83 3.35
N LYS A 125 33.35 -4.65 2.72
CA LYS A 125 34.42 -4.23 1.81
C LYS A 125 35.76 -4.11 2.54
N GLU A 126 35.75 -3.61 3.77
CA GLU A 126 36.95 -3.46 4.59
C GLU A 126 37.50 -4.84 5.01
N ARG A 127 36.63 -5.75 5.46
CA ARG A 127 36.99 -7.15 5.73
C ARG A 127 37.56 -7.86 4.50
N ALA A 128 36.95 -7.67 3.34
CA ALA A 128 37.42 -8.28 2.09
C ALA A 128 38.77 -7.69 1.64
N ARG A 129 39.02 -6.40 1.90
CA ARG A 129 40.31 -5.75 1.66
C ARG A 129 41.41 -6.35 2.54
N ASP A 130 41.16 -6.52 3.84
CA ASP A 130 42.15 -7.10 4.77
C ASP A 130 42.51 -8.55 4.38
N TYR A 131 41.51 -9.37 4.06
CA TYR A 131 41.73 -10.73 3.57
C TYR A 131 42.47 -10.76 2.23
N GLY A 132 42.10 -9.86 1.31
CA GLY A 132 42.77 -9.74 0.02
C GLY A 132 44.24 -9.36 0.15
N GLN A 133 44.58 -8.45 1.06
CA GLN A 133 45.97 -8.06 1.33
C GLN A 133 46.79 -9.19 1.97
N TYR A 134 46.19 -9.94 2.91
CA TYR A 134 46.82 -11.12 3.49
C TYR A 134 47.13 -12.19 2.43
N VAL A 135 46.17 -12.51 1.56
CA VAL A 135 46.37 -13.51 0.49
C VAL A 135 47.38 -13.02 -0.54
N GLN A 136 47.37 -11.71 -0.86
CA GLN A 136 48.31 -11.12 -1.80
C GLN A 136 49.76 -11.16 -1.26
N GLN A 137 49.97 -10.87 0.02
CA GLN A 137 51.28 -11.02 0.66
C GLN A 137 51.74 -12.48 0.64
N ARG A 138 50.87 -13.42 1.03
CA ARG A 138 51.17 -14.87 0.99
C ARG A 138 51.50 -15.36 -0.41
N GLY A 139 50.81 -14.85 -1.44
CA GLY A 139 51.04 -15.19 -2.85
C GLY A 139 52.38 -14.66 -3.40
N GLN A 140 52.80 -13.48 -2.95
CA GLN A 140 54.11 -12.92 -3.31
C GLN A 140 55.26 -13.67 -2.64
N GLU A 141 55.07 -14.16 -1.41
CA GLU A 141 56.04 -14.96 -0.66
C GLU A 141 56.33 -16.31 -1.32
N VAL A 142 55.29 -17.01 -1.84
CA VAL A 142 55.49 -18.29 -2.55
C VAL A 142 56.01 -18.15 -3.98
N THR A 143 56.00 -16.95 -4.55
CA THR A 143 56.51 -16.70 -5.91
C THR A 143 58.00 -16.32 -5.92
N GLN A 144 58.58 -15.95 -4.77
CA GLN A 144 60.00 -15.60 -4.63
C GLN A 144 60.85 -16.68 -3.93
N GLY A 145 60.27 -17.83 -3.56
CA GLY A 145 60.96 -18.96 -2.92
C GLY A 145 61.42 -20.04 -3.90
#